data_AF-A0A925CVQ3-F1
#
_entry.id   AF-A0A925CVQ3-F1
#
_cell.length_a   1.000
_cell.length_b   1.000
_cell.length_c   1.000
_cell.angle_alpha   90.00
_cell.angle_beta   90.00
_cell.angle_gamma   90.00
#
_symmetry.space_group_name_H-M   'P 1'
#
loop_
_entity.id
_entity.type
_entity.pdbx_description
1 polymer ?
#
loop_
_entity_poly.entity_id
_entity_poly.type
_entity_poly.pdbx_seq_one_letter_code
_entity_poly.pdbx_strand_id
1 'polypeptide(L)'
;MKRIMKTGFLSVILGVTLTSVAVAQAASKANNKARVAVVEFTPGPNAPGMSVEAKRQLQASIAFRLTESDRFDVVDVRHTRDASKADLVNINGASAASAVRVGKQLGVSYVLTGTVDEYDTKGS
;
A
#
# COMPACT_ATOMS: atom_id res chain seq x y z
N MET A 1 32.69 35.48 55.45
CA MET A 1 33.09 34.16 55.98
C MET A 1 31.86 33.42 56.49
N LYS A 2 31.79 32.10 56.21
CA LYS A 2 30.79 31.08 56.65
C LYS A 2 29.45 31.09 55.91
N ARG A 3 28.86 29.97 55.48
CA ARG A 3 29.23 28.57 55.14
C ARG A 3 27.92 28.00 54.52
N ILE A 4 27.90 27.54 53.27
CA ILE A 4 27.89 26.12 52.86
C ILE A 4 26.53 25.36 53.04
N MET A 5 26.06 24.79 51.90
CA MET A 5 25.23 23.56 51.70
C MET A 5 23.70 23.63 51.95
N LYS A 6 22.80 22.96 51.20
CA LYS A 6 22.85 21.95 50.11
C LYS A 6 21.42 21.73 49.55
N THR A 7 21.33 21.18 48.32
CA THR A 7 20.19 20.42 47.72
C THR A 7 18.86 21.15 47.51
N GLY A 8 18.16 21.04 46.38
CA GLY A 8 18.28 20.22 45.19
C GLY A 8 16.99 20.35 44.34
N PHE A 9 17.02 19.69 43.18
CA PHE A 9 15.89 19.34 42.30
C PHE A 9 15.32 20.35 41.28
N LEU A 10 15.21 19.78 40.06
CA LEU A 10 14.25 20.07 38.97
C LEU A 10 14.45 21.40 38.23
N SER A 11 14.59 21.46 36.91
CA SER A 11 14.21 20.51 35.85
C SER A 11 14.94 20.89 34.56
N VAL A 12 15.57 19.90 33.93
CA VAL A 12 16.17 20.02 32.61
C VAL A 12 15.03 19.98 31.60
N ILE A 13 14.67 21.14 31.07
CA ILE A 13 13.87 21.25 29.84
C ILE A 13 14.78 21.92 28.81
N LEU A 14 15.37 21.13 27.93
CA LEU A 14 15.73 21.64 26.60
C LEU A 14 15.55 20.52 25.59
N GLY A 15 14.50 20.69 24.78
CA GLY A 15 13.90 19.67 23.94
C GLY A 15 14.80 19.18 22.82
N VAL A 16 15.01 17.87 22.79
CA VAL A 16 15.42 17.13 21.61
C VAL A 16 14.17 16.97 20.73
N THR A 17 13.89 17.92 19.83
CA THR A 17 12.74 17.81 18.90
C THR A 17 13.07 18.06 17.43
N LEU A 18 14.35 18.10 17.03
CA LEU A 18 14.71 18.49 15.66
C LEU A 18 15.68 17.51 14.99
N THR A 19 15.30 16.24 14.80
CA THR A 19 16.02 15.36 13.83
C THR A 19 15.14 14.40 13.03
N SER A 20 13.83 14.31 13.27
CA SER A 20 12.98 13.32 12.59
C SER A 20 12.69 13.64 11.12
N VAL A 21 12.88 14.88 10.66
CA VAL A 21 12.46 15.32 9.30
C VAL A 21 13.51 15.00 8.23
N ALA A 22 14.77 14.72 8.62
CA ALA A 22 15.85 14.40 7.66
C ALA A 22 15.77 12.95 7.15
N VAL A 23 15.31 12.01 7.97
CA VAL A 23 15.21 10.58 7.58
C VAL A 23 14.07 10.36 6.57
N ALA A 24 13.01 11.17 6.62
CA ALA A 24 11.92 11.10 5.63
C ALA A 24 12.38 11.55 4.23
N GLN A 25 13.32 12.51 4.14
CA GLN A 25 13.83 12.99 2.85
C GLN A 25 14.92 12.09 2.27
N ALA A 26 15.69 11.37 3.10
CA ALA A 26 16.70 10.43 2.60
C ALA A 26 16.09 9.17 1.93
N ALA A 27 14.90 8.73 2.37
CA ALA A 27 14.16 7.64 1.73
C ALA A 27 13.54 8.03 0.37
N SER A 28 13.36 9.32 0.11
CA SER A 28 12.77 9.83 -1.15
C SER A 28 13.74 9.83 -2.33
N LYS A 29 15.02 9.50 -2.11
CA LYS A 29 16.04 9.42 -3.16
C LYS A 29 16.23 8.00 -3.72
N ALA A 30 15.32 7.08 -3.36
CA ALA A 30 15.26 5.73 -3.91
C ALA A 30 14.10 5.64 -4.90
N ASN A 31 14.41 5.72 -6.20
CA ASN A 31 13.50 5.46 -7.32
C ASN A 31 12.25 6.37 -7.37
N ASN A 32 12.25 7.41 -8.20
CA ASN A 32 11.11 8.33 -8.43
C ASN A 32 9.84 7.67 -9.01
N LYS A 33 9.80 6.34 -9.10
CA LYS A 33 8.68 5.59 -9.65
C LYS A 33 7.56 5.53 -8.63
N ALA A 34 6.34 5.83 -9.07
CA ALA A 34 5.17 5.72 -8.22
C ALA A 34 5.02 4.25 -7.77
N ARG A 35 4.88 4.03 -6.47
CA ARG A 35 4.72 2.69 -5.92
C ARG A 35 3.25 2.28 -5.96
N VAL A 36 2.97 1.14 -6.59
CA VAL A 36 1.60 0.68 -6.90
C VAL A 36 1.38 -0.74 -6.38
N ALA A 37 0.22 -0.98 -5.77
CA ALA A 37 -0.27 -2.33 -5.48
C ALA A 37 -1.43 -2.68 -6.41
N VAL A 38 -1.40 -3.87 -7.01
CA VAL A 38 -2.54 -4.43 -7.76
C VAL A 38 -3.27 -5.40 -6.84
N VAL A 39 -4.54 -5.17 -6.53
CA VAL A 39 -5.36 -6.08 -5.72
C VAL A 39 -6.11 -7.09 -6.59
N GLU A 40 -6.65 -8.15 -5.98
CA GLU A 40 -7.46 -9.13 -6.71
C GLU A 40 -8.75 -8.48 -7.24
N PHE A 41 -9.10 -8.75 -8.50
CA PHE A 41 -10.31 -8.22 -9.12
C PHE A 41 -11.52 -9.10 -8.78
N THR A 42 -12.64 -8.50 -8.42
CA THR A 42 -13.89 -9.23 -8.15
C THR A 42 -14.68 -9.42 -9.43
N PRO A 43 -15.21 -10.62 -9.72
CA PRO A 43 -16.11 -10.80 -10.85
C PRO A 43 -17.42 -10.05 -10.63
N GLY A 44 -17.87 -9.34 -11.65
CA GLY A 44 -19.18 -8.71 -11.72
C GLY A 44 -20.28 -9.72 -12.03
N PRO A 45 -21.55 -9.26 -12.12
CA PRO A 45 -22.70 -10.12 -12.35
C PRO A 45 -22.63 -10.95 -13.64
N ASN A 46 -21.95 -10.45 -14.68
CA ASN A 46 -21.82 -11.13 -15.97
C ASN A 46 -20.50 -11.93 -16.09
N ALA A 47 -19.73 -12.06 -15.01
CA ALA A 47 -18.51 -12.86 -14.94
C ALA A 47 -18.54 -14.00 -13.88
N PRO A 48 -19.68 -14.67 -13.60
CA PRO A 48 -19.79 -15.59 -12.46
C PRO A 48 -18.92 -16.85 -12.63
N GLY A 49 -18.53 -17.20 -13.86
CA GLY A 49 -17.68 -18.36 -14.17
C GLY A 49 -16.19 -18.16 -13.93
N MET A 50 -15.77 -17.00 -13.41
CA MET A 50 -14.35 -16.70 -13.23
C MET A 50 -13.74 -17.51 -12.08
N SER A 51 -12.83 -18.42 -12.41
CA SER A 51 -12.15 -19.26 -11.42
C SER A 51 -11.17 -18.44 -10.56
N VAL A 52 -10.74 -19.03 -9.44
CA VAL A 52 -9.73 -18.41 -8.56
C VAL A 52 -8.40 -18.26 -9.31
N GLU A 53 -8.06 -19.21 -10.17
CA GLU A 53 -6.86 -19.19 -11.01
C GLU A 53 -6.94 -18.05 -12.02
N ALA A 54 -8.09 -17.86 -12.68
CA ALA A 54 -8.30 -16.77 -13.63
C ALA A 54 -8.14 -15.40 -12.97
N LYS A 55 -8.67 -15.21 -11.75
CA LYS A 55 -8.50 -13.95 -10.99
C LYS A 55 -7.03 -13.68 -10.67
N ARG A 56 -6.31 -14.71 -10.22
CA ARG A 56 -4.87 -14.62 -9.92
C ARG A 56 -4.05 -14.31 -11.16
N GLN A 57 -4.38 -14.96 -12.29
CA GLN A 57 -3.72 -14.73 -13.55
C GLN A 57 -3.97 -13.30 -14.06
N LEU A 58 -5.20 -12.80 -13.95
CA LEU A 58 -5.53 -11.42 -14.30
C LEU A 58 -4.69 -10.44 -13.47
N GLN A 59 -4.72 -10.58 -12.15
CA GLN A 59 -3.94 -9.73 -11.24
C GLN A 59 -2.44 -9.77 -11.56
N ALA A 60 -1.88 -10.97 -11.77
CA ALA A 60 -0.48 -11.15 -12.12
C ALA A 60 -0.12 -10.56 -13.49
N SER A 61 -1.00 -10.69 -14.49
CA SER A 61 -0.77 -10.16 -15.84
C SER A 61 -0.72 -8.64 -15.86
N ILE A 62 -1.58 -7.98 -15.08
CA ILE A 62 -1.59 -6.52 -14.93
C ILE A 62 -0.34 -6.07 -14.17
N ALA A 63 -0.01 -6.72 -13.05
CA ALA A 63 1.21 -6.43 -12.30
C ALA A 63 2.45 -6.58 -13.19
N PHE A 64 2.52 -7.65 -13.99
CA PHE A 64 3.60 -7.89 -14.93
C PHE A 64 3.73 -6.76 -15.97
N ARG A 65 2.62 -6.35 -16.61
CA ARG A 65 2.63 -5.24 -17.58
C ARG A 65 3.07 -3.90 -16.96
N LEU A 66 2.68 -3.64 -15.71
CA LEU A 66 3.11 -2.44 -14.99
C LEU A 66 4.60 -2.47 -14.69
N THR A 67 5.14 -3.62 -14.28
CA THR A 67 6.58 -3.82 -14.10
C THR A 67 7.34 -3.68 -15.42
N GLU A 68 6.84 -4.28 -16.50
CA GLU A 68 7.43 -4.21 -17.85
C GLU A 68 7.46 -2.77 -18.38
N SER A 69 6.47 -1.95 -18.03
CA SER A 69 6.46 -0.54 -18.43
C SER A 69 7.62 0.28 -17.84
N ASP A 70 8.29 -0.22 -16.79
CA ASP A 70 9.35 0.44 -16.04
C ASP A 70 8.97 1.81 -15.44
N ARG A 71 7.68 2.16 -15.40
CA ARG A 71 7.16 3.43 -14.88
C ARG A 71 6.76 3.39 -13.41
N PHE A 72 6.58 2.19 -12.87
CA PHE A 72 6.03 1.95 -11.55
C PHE A 72 6.90 0.99 -10.73
N ASP A 73 6.94 1.19 -9.42
CA ASP A 73 7.44 0.17 -8.48
C ASP A 73 6.24 -0.67 -8.02
N VAL A 74 6.10 -1.87 -8.59
CA VAL A 74 4.94 -2.72 -8.36
C VAL A 74 5.18 -3.64 -7.17
N VAL A 75 4.31 -3.57 -6.17
CA VAL A 75 4.38 -4.45 -4.99
C VAL A 75 3.95 -5.87 -5.35
N ASP A 76 4.70 -6.85 -4.83
CA ASP A 76 4.43 -8.27 -5.05
C ASP A 76 2.99 -8.65 -4.68
N VAL A 77 2.34 -9.30 -5.64
CA VAL A 77 0.97 -9.80 -5.61
C VAL A 77 0.66 -10.63 -4.35
N ARG A 78 1.64 -11.38 -3.83
CA ARG A 78 1.49 -12.19 -2.61
C ARG A 78 1.25 -11.33 -1.37
N HIS A 79 1.96 -10.20 -1.25
CA HIS A 79 1.78 -9.25 -0.16
C HIS A 79 0.44 -8.50 -0.27
N THR A 80 -0.02 -8.23 -1.49
CA THR A 80 -1.31 -7.55 -1.71
C THR A 80 -2.51 -8.41 -1.33
N ARG A 81 -2.43 -9.75 -1.52
CA ARG A 81 -3.53 -10.67 -1.22
C ARG A 81 -3.88 -10.70 0.26
N ASP A 82 -2.88 -10.80 1.14
CA ASP A 82 -3.13 -10.88 2.58
C ASP A 82 -3.58 -9.53 3.15
N ALA A 83 -3.00 -8.43 2.66
CA ALA A 83 -3.37 -7.08 3.10
C ALA A 83 -4.78 -6.66 2.64
N SER A 84 -5.19 -7.06 1.44
CA SER A 84 -6.50 -6.66 0.89
C SER A 84 -7.64 -7.62 1.24
N LYS A 85 -7.38 -8.84 1.72
CA LYS A 85 -8.40 -9.88 1.94
C LYS A 85 -9.58 -9.43 2.79
N ALA A 86 -9.32 -8.67 3.86
CA ALA A 86 -10.37 -8.21 4.77
C ALA A 86 -11.22 -7.06 4.20
N ASP A 87 -10.65 -6.29 3.27
CA ASP A 87 -11.27 -5.08 2.71
C ASP A 87 -11.60 -5.21 1.21
N LEU A 88 -11.39 -6.39 0.60
CA LEU A 88 -11.41 -6.59 -0.85
C LEU A 88 -12.75 -6.19 -1.49
N VAL A 89 -13.87 -6.59 -0.86
CA VAL A 89 -15.22 -6.24 -1.31
C VAL A 89 -15.43 -4.74 -1.27
N ASN A 90 -14.94 -4.06 -0.23
CA ASN A 90 -15.08 -2.62 -0.09
C ASN A 90 -14.20 -1.87 -1.10
N ILE A 91 -12.98 -2.35 -1.35
CA ILE A 91 -12.05 -1.76 -2.31
C ILE A 91 -12.59 -1.87 -3.73
N ASN A 92 -13.02 -3.06 -4.14
CA ASN A 92 -13.58 -3.29 -5.47
C ASN A 92 -14.99 -2.67 -5.62
N GLY A 93 -15.68 -2.38 -4.51
CA GLY A 93 -16.91 -1.58 -4.46
C GLY A 93 -16.68 -0.05 -4.47
N ALA A 94 -15.48 0.42 -4.86
CA ALA A 94 -15.09 1.83 -4.97
C ALA A 94 -14.99 2.62 -3.64
N SER A 95 -14.81 1.95 -2.49
CA SER A 95 -14.48 2.64 -1.23
C SER A 95 -13.05 3.18 -1.24
N ALA A 96 -12.91 4.48 -1.49
CA ALA A 96 -11.62 5.17 -1.43
C ALA A 96 -10.96 5.04 -0.04
N ALA A 97 -11.74 5.03 1.04
CA ALA A 97 -11.21 4.90 2.40
C ALA A 97 -10.56 3.53 2.64
N SER A 98 -11.16 2.45 2.11
CA SER A 98 -10.58 1.11 2.18
C SER A 98 -9.33 0.98 1.33
N ALA A 99 -9.33 1.57 0.13
CA ALA A 99 -8.15 1.62 -0.74
C ALA A 99 -6.98 2.37 -0.07
N VAL A 100 -7.25 3.50 0.60
CA VAL A 100 -6.23 4.24 1.36
C VAL A 100 -5.68 3.40 2.53
N ARG A 101 -6.54 2.66 3.24
CA ARG A 101 -6.09 1.80 4.36
C ARG A 101 -5.13 0.70 3.89
N VAL A 102 -5.51 -0.01 2.82
CA VAL A 102 -4.66 -1.05 2.22
C VAL A 102 -3.40 -0.45 1.61
N GLY A 103 -3.50 0.73 0.97
CA GLY A 103 -2.35 1.46 0.47
C GLY A 103 -1.33 1.79 1.56
N LYS A 104 -1.80 2.26 2.72
CA LYS A 104 -0.96 2.52 3.90
C LYS A 104 -0.31 1.25 4.45
N GLN A 105 -1.05 0.14 4.55
CA GLN A 105 -0.52 -1.15 5.01
C GLN A 105 0.57 -1.70 4.09
N LEU A 106 0.41 -1.50 2.78
CA LEU A 106 1.37 -1.96 1.76
C LEU A 106 2.50 -0.95 1.50
N GLY A 107 2.43 0.25 2.07
CA GLY A 107 3.39 1.31 1.83
C GLY A 107 3.44 1.77 0.38
N VAL A 108 2.27 1.81 -0.29
CA VAL A 108 2.13 2.22 -1.70
C VAL A 108 1.41 3.57 -1.82
N SER A 109 1.70 4.28 -2.90
CA SER A 109 1.05 5.55 -3.23
C SER A 109 -0.26 5.35 -3.98
N TYR A 110 -0.39 4.25 -4.72
CA TYR A 110 -1.58 3.93 -5.51
C TYR A 110 -2.00 2.47 -5.33
N VAL A 111 -3.31 2.25 -5.34
CA VAL A 111 -3.92 0.92 -5.34
C VAL A 111 -4.74 0.79 -6.61
N LEU A 112 -4.41 -0.21 -7.43
CA LEU A 112 -5.16 -0.57 -8.62
C LEU A 112 -6.15 -1.69 -8.27
N THR A 113 -7.42 -1.40 -8.47
CA THR A 113 -8.58 -2.23 -8.13
C THR A 113 -9.58 -2.21 -9.28
N GLY A 114 -10.45 -3.22 -9.33
CA GLY A 114 -11.57 -3.20 -10.26
C GLY A 114 -12.47 -4.41 -10.14
N THR A 115 -13.54 -4.35 -10.94
CA THR A 115 -14.51 -5.43 -11.13
C THR A 115 -14.43 -5.91 -12.58
N VAL A 116 -14.47 -7.22 -12.79
CA VAL A 116 -14.52 -7.80 -14.14
C VAL A 116 -15.97 -7.77 -14.62
N ASP A 117 -16.26 -6.98 -15.64
CA ASP A 117 -17.62 -6.83 -16.14
C ASP A 117 -18.07 -8.08 -16.94
N GLU A 118 -17.21 -8.60 -17.79
CA GLU A 118 -17.48 -9.77 -18.65
C GLU A 118 -16.31 -10.77 -18.62
N TYR A 119 -16.63 -12.06 -18.65
CA TYR A 119 -15.65 -13.14 -18.69
C TYR A 119 -16.16 -14.31 -19.53
N ASP A 120 -15.55 -14.54 -20.69
CA ASP A 120 -15.80 -15.70 -21.53
C ASP A 120 -14.65 -16.72 -21.41
N THR A 121 -14.99 -17.95 -21.01
CA THR A 121 -14.04 -19.06 -20.87
C THR A 121 -13.57 -19.63 -22.21
N LYS A 122 -14.25 -19.31 -23.32
CA LYS A 122 -13.90 -19.82 -24.65
C LYS A 122 -12.83 -18.98 -25.35
N GLY A 123 -12.53 -17.78 -24.83
CA GLY A 123 -11.71 -16.80 -25.55
C GLY A 123 -12.47 -16.25 -26.77
N SER A 124 -12.33 -14.95 -27.02
CA SER A 124 -12.84 -14.34 -28.26
C SER A 124 -12.13 -14.89 -29.48
#